data_AF-A0A0M5LX21-F1
#
_entry.id   AF-A0A0M5LX21-F1
#
_cell.length_a   1.000
_cell.length_b   1.000
_cell.length_c   1.000
_cell.angle_alpha   90.00
_cell.angle_beta   90.00
_cell.angle_gamma   90.00
#
_symmetry.space_group_name_H-M   'P 1'
#
loop_
_entity.id
_entity.type
_entity.pdbx_description
1 polymer ?
#
loop_
_entity_poly.entity_id
_entity_poly.type
_entity_poly.pdbx_seq_one_letter_code
_entity_poly.pdbx_strand_id
1 'polypeptide(L)'
;MTGAQHDVHVEAEEHRAPDGSTLVSAIKTTARLVPRQITDEIDLAKLELGHKKARVGGVAVFAALALVFLALLVIALVVAAIAGLATVMPLWLSALVISATLLVLIAICGLVTFTKFKSLLPLLPENAWRGIRHDLGILREGRDFDPSTLLPKKLSKEEKKAQKMHAEAAAAQAKAEREAKAAELGPKANEHELIERTNTRREHLASLREELLEQAHVKKQTGYLLDQAKVKAKSTLSSTAGGPMAQGIETVKTRWKPLSVFAVSATACVLLLRKLFKK
;
A
#
# COMPACT_ATOMS: atom_id res chain seq x y z
N MET A 1 58.41 58.60 13.48
CA MET A 1 57.79 58.70 14.82
C MET A 1 56.32 58.36 14.67
N THR A 2 55.82 57.36 15.41
CA THR A 2 54.44 57.23 15.99
C THR A 2 53.22 57.58 15.11
N GLY A 3 52.17 56.79 14.90
CA GLY A 3 51.54 55.66 15.61
C GLY A 3 50.01 55.68 15.31
N ALA A 4 49.28 54.63 15.75
CA ALA A 4 47.80 54.43 15.77
C ALA A 4 47.13 53.97 14.45
N GLN A 5 46.72 52.70 14.27
CA GLN A 5 45.56 51.98 14.85
C GLN A 5 44.19 52.64 14.64
N HIS A 6 43.35 51.99 13.82
CA HIS A 6 41.89 52.00 13.93
C HIS A 6 41.34 50.64 13.49
N ASP A 7 40.91 49.87 14.48
CA ASP A 7 40.13 48.64 14.31
C ASP A 7 38.70 49.00 13.90
N VAL A 8 38.19 48.36 12.85
CA VAL A 8 36.76 48.37 12.51
C VAL A 8 36.22 46.98 12.79
N HIS A 9 35.56 46.85 13.94
CA HIS A 9 34.68 45.74 14.24
C HIS A 9 33.48 45.79 13.27
N VAL A 10 33.37 44.76 12.42
CA VAL A 10 32.13 44.46 11.70
C VAL A 10 31.47 43.31 12.44
N GLU A 11 30.44 43.65 13.23
CA GLU A 11 29.51 42.67 13.79
C GLU A 11 28.74 42.01 12.64
N ALA A 12 29.00 40.72 12.41
CA ALA A 12 28.13 39.88 11.60
C ALA A 12 27.01 39.37 12.50
N GLU A 13 25.79 39.87 12.29
CA GLU A 13 24.58 39.37 12.93
C GLU A 13 24.43 37.85 12.71
N GLU A 14 24.51 37.10 13.80
CA GLU A 14 24.19 35.69 13.90
C GLU A 14 22.66 35.52 13.84
N HIS A 15 22.12 35.31 12.64
CA HIS A 15 20.70 34.99 12.46
C HIS A 15 20.44 33.55 12.93
N ARG A 16 20.12 33.41 14.23
CA ARG A 16 19.78 32.15 14.90
C ARG A 16 18.36 31.73 14.52
N ALA A 17 18.22 30.79 13.57
CA ALA A 17 16.95 30.08 13.35
C ALA A 17 16.83 28.89 14.32
N PRO A 18 15.65 28.63 14.93
CA PRO A 18 15.48 27.60 15.94
C PRO A 18 15.32 26.20 15.33
N ASP A 19 16.07 25.22 15.86
CA ASP A 19 16.16 23.80 15.47
C ASP A 19 14.88 22.95 15.65
N GLY A 20 13.69 23.54 15.60
CA GLY A 20 12.41 22.82 15.73
C GLY A 20 11.76 22.42 14.41
N SER A 21 12.23 22.94 13.28
CA SER A 21 11.52 22.86 11.99
C SER A 21 11.97 21.72 11.09
N THR A 22 13.11 21.07 11.34
CA THR A 22 13.73 20.07 10.45
C THR A 22 13.07 18.69 10.55
N LEU A 23 12.69 18.24 11.75
CA LEU A 23 11.94 17.00 11.95
C LEU A 23 10.49 17.15 11.47
N VAL A 24 9.86 18.29 11.77
CA VAL A 24 8.48 18.57 11.34
C VAL A 24 8.43 18.78 9.82
N SER A 25 9.42 19.43 9.21
CA SER A 25 9.51 19.56 7.76
C SER A 25 9.86 18.23 7.09
N ALA A 26 10.72 17.40 7.67
CA ALA A 26 11.00 16.06 7.16
C ALA A 26 9.73 15.19 7.17
N ILE A 27 9.00 15.14 8.28
CA ILE A 27 7.72 14.41 8.39
C ILE A 27 6.68 14.96 7.42
N LYS A 28 6.57 16.29 7.28
CA LYS A 28 5.62 16.94 6.35
C LYS A 28 5.98 16.72 4.88
N THR A 29 7.27 16.55 4.57
CA THR A 29 7.76 16.26 3.22
C THR A 29 7.58 14.78 2.91
N THR A 30 7.93 13.87 3.82
CA THR A 30 7.65 12.44 3.69
C THR A 30 6.15 12.14 3.55
N ALA A 31 5.28 12.77 4.35
CA ALA A 31 3.83 12.62 4.25
C ALA A 31 3.24 13.12 2.92
N ARG A 32 3.93 14.03 2.22
CA ARG A 32 3.55 14.52 0.88
C ARG A 32 4.04 13.62 -0.25
N LEU A 33 5.16 12.91 -0.09
CA LEU A 33 5.78 12.10 -1.15
C LEU A 33 5.34 10.62 -1.13
N VAL A 34 5.05 10.06 0.05
CA VAL A 34 4.63 8.65 0.21
C VAL A 34 3.36 8.28 -0.56
N PRO A 35 2.28 9.11 -0.62
CA PRO A 35 1.06 8.73 -1.33
C PRO A 35 1.29 8.55 -2.83
N ARG A 36 2.21 9.34 -3.41
CA ARG A 36 2.50 9.35 -4.84
C ARG A 36 3.38 8.17 -5.26
N GLN A 37 4.29 7.74 -4.38
CA GLN A 37 5.07 6.51 -4.56
C GLN A 37 4.19 5.26 -4.55
N ILE A 38 3.18 5.18 -3.68
CA ILE A 38 2.28 4.03 -3.65
C ILE A 38 1.48 3.93 -4.95
N THR A 39 0.98 5.05 -5.48
CA THR A 39 0.30 5.05 -6.78
C THR A 39 1.22 4.67 -7.94
N ASP A 40 2.46 5.16 -7.96
CA ASP A 40 3.42 4.84 -9.03
C ASP A 40 3.82 3.34 -9.01
N GLU A 41 4.02 2.75 -7.82
CA GLU A 41 4.29 1.31 -7.65
C GLU A 41 3.09 0.44 -8.01
N ILE A 42 1.87 0.88 -7.70
CA ILE A 42 0.63 0.21 -8.12
C ILE A 42 0.50 0.24 -9.65
N ASP A 43 0.84 1.35 -10.30
CA ASP A 43 0.76 1.48 -11.75
C ASP A 43 1.86 0.68 -12.46
N LEU A 44 3.06 0.59 -11.87
CA LEU A 44 4.12 -0.32 -12.31
C LEU A 44 3.71 -1.79 -12.18
N ALA A 45 3.11 -2.17 -11.04
CA ALA A 45 2.60 -3.51 -10.81
C ALA A 45 1.49 -3.88 -11.81
N LYS A 46 0.62 -2.93 -12.17
CA LYS A 46 -0.40 -3.13 -13.22
C LYS A 46 0.21 -3.37 -14.59
N LEU A 47 1.26 -2.64 -14.97
CA LEU A 47 1.97 -2.83 -16.24
C LEU A 47 2.70 -4.19 -16.28
N GLU A 48 3.38 -4.56 -15.19
CA GLU A 48 4.06 -5.86 -15.10
C GLU A 48 3.07 -7.04 -15.11
N LEU A 49 1.94 -6.90 -14.42
CA LEU A 49 0.81 -7.83 -14.52
C LEU A 49 0.24 -7.87 -15.94
N GLY A 50 0.20 -6.74 -16.65
CA GLY A 50 -0.19 -6.63 -18.06
C GLY A 50 0.71 -7.45 -18.99
N HIS A 51 2.04 -7.36 -18.83
CA HIS A 51 2.99 -8.15 -19.61
C HIS A 51 2.91 -9.65 -19.28
N LYS A 52 2.70 -10.02 -18.01
CA LYS A 52 2.47 -11.42 -17.61
C LYS A 52 1.09 -11.94 -18.06
N LYS A 53 0.14 -11.04 -18.28
CA LYS A 53 -1.21 -11.33 -18.80
C LYS A 53 -1.18 -11.94 -20.19
N ALA A 54 -0.17 -11.71 -21.02
CA ALA A 54 -0.09 -12.33 -22.35
C ALA A 54 0.13 -13.86 -22.24
N ARG A 55 1.02 -14.29 -21.35
CA ARG A 55 1.31 -15.72 -21.12
C ARG A 55 0.18 -16.42 -20.36
N VAL A 56 -0.40 -15.76 -19.35
CA VAL A 56 -1.61 -16.24 -18.65
C VAL A 56 -2.84 -16.16 -19.56
N GLY A 57 -2.86 -15.21 -20.48
CA GLY A 57 -3.94 -14.97 -21.45
C GLY A 57 -4.09 -16.13 -22.42
N GLY A 58 -2.99 -16.71 -22.88
CA GLY A 58 -3.02 -17.97 -23.65
C GLY A 58 -3.75 -19.08 -22.90
N VAL A 59 -3.40 -19.31 -21.63
CA VAL A 59 -4.07 -20.31 -20.78
C VAL A 59 -5.54 -19.96 -20.53
N ALA A 60 -5.86 -18.68 -20.32
CA ALA A 60 -7.23 -18.21 -20.13
C ALA A 60 -8.10 -18.41 -21.37
N VAL A 61 -7.55 -18.24 -22.58
CA VAL A 61 -8.24 -18.51 -23.85
C VAL A 61 -8.54 -20.00 -23.99
N PHE A 62 -7.56 -20.88 -23.74
CA PHE A 62 -7.79 -22.33 -23.77
C PHE A 62 -8.76 -22.78 -22.68
N ALA A 63 -8.71 -22.19 -21.48
CA ALA A 63 -9.68 -22.48 -20.42
C ALA A 63 -11.10 -22.01 -20.79
N ALA A 64 -11.24 -20.84 -21.42
CA ALA A 64 -12.52 -20.36 -21.93
C ALA A 64 -13.06 -21.28 -23.04
N LEU A 65 -12.22 -21.70 -23.99
CA LEU A 65 -12.60 -22.67 -25.01
C LEU A 65 -13.00 -24.02 -24.40
N ALA A 66 -12.27 -24.51 -23.41
CA ALA A 66 -12.60 -25.74 -22.69
C ALA A 66 -13.97 -25.63 -22.01
N LEU A 67 -14.32 -24.50 -21.41
CA LEU A 67 -15.65 -24.25 -20.86
C LEU A 67 -16.75 -24.24 -21.93
N VAL A 68 -16.48 -23.67 -23.10
CA VAL A 68 -17.42 -23.70 -24.24
C VAL A 68 -17.65 -25.13 -24.71
N PHE A 69 -16.59 -25.92 -24.93
CA PHE A 69 -16.71 -27.32 -25.33
C PHE A 69 -17.39 -28.18 -24.26
N LEU A 70 -17.12 -27.90 -22.98
CA LEU A 70 -17.81 -28.57 -21.87
C LEU A 70 -19.31 -28.25 -21.89
N ALA A 71 -19.70 -27.01 -22.16
CA ALA A 71 -21.12 -26.64 -22.28
C ALA A 71 -21.78 -27.35 -23.47
N LEU A 72 -21.12 -27.41 -24.63
CA LEU A 72 -21.60 -28.15 -25.80
C LEU A 72 -21.74 -29.66 -25.52
N LEU A 73 -20.78 -30.25 -24.80
CA LEU A 73 -20.84 -31.65 -24.39
C LEU A 73 -22.06 -31.92 -23.49
N VAL A 74 -22.33 -31.05 -22.52
CA VAL A 74 -23.51 -31.18 -21.65
C VAL A 74 -24.80 -31.13 -22.46
N ILE A 75 -24.92 -30.19 -23.41
CA ILE A 75 -26.08 -30.11 -24.31
C ILE A 75 -26.23 -31.40 -25.12
N ALA A 76 -25.15 -31.90 -25.72
CA ALA A 76 -25.17 -33.13 -26.51
C ALA A 76 -25.59 -34.35 -25.66
N LEU A 77 -25.11 -34.45 -24.41
CA LEU A 77 -25.51 -35.50 -23.47
C LEU A 77 -26.99 -35.43 -23.11
N VAL A 78 -27.54 -34.23 -22.89
CA VAL A 78 -28.97 -34.06 -22.62
C VAL A 78 -29.79 -34.48 -23.82
N VAL A 79 -29.42 -34.06 -25.04
CA VAL A 79 -30.09 -34.49 -26.27
C VAL A 79 -30.03 -36.01 -26.45
N ALA A 80 -28.86 -36.61 -26.22
CA ALA A 80 -28.68 -38.06 -26.29
C ALA A 80 -29.53 -38.81 -25.25
N ALA A 81 -29.64 -38.29 -24.02
CA ALA A 81 -30.49 -38.86 -22.98
C ALA A 81 -31.98 -38.79 -23.36
N ILE A 82 -32.43 -37.66 -23.91
CA ILE A 82 -33.81 -37.49 -24.39
C ILE A 82 -34.09 -38.46 -25.55
N ALA A 83 -33.19 -38.54 -26.53
CA ALA A 83 -33.33 -39.42 -27.68
C ALA A 83 -33.30 -40.91 -27.27
N GLY A 84 -32.41 -41.27 -26.34
CA GLY A 84 -32.32 -42.63 -25.78
C GLY A 84 -33.61 -43.03 -25.07
N LEU A 85 -34.16 -42.16 -24.22
CA LEU A 85 -35.43 -42.42 -23.54
C LEU A 85 -36.63 -42.40 -24.51
N ALA A 86 -36.55 -41.63 -25.59
CA ALA A 86 -37.57 -41.60 -26.64
C ALA A 86 -37.74 -42.92 -27.41
N THR A 87 -36.83 -43.89 -27.22
CA THR A 87 -37.00 -45.24 -27.77
C THR A 87 -38.08 -46.06 -27.06
N VAL A 88 -38.42 -45.70 -25.81
CA VAL A 88 -39.42 -46.42 -24.98
C VAL A 88 -40.69 -45.60 -24.71
N MET A 89 -40.69 -44.30 -24.98
CA MET A 89 -41.84 -43.39 -24.79
C MET A 89 -41.82 -42.24 -25.81
N PRO A 90 -42.93 -41.50 -26.02
CA PRO A 90 -42.95 -40.38 -26.96
C PRO A 90 -41.91 -39.30 -26.63
N LEU A 91 -41.33 -38.68 -27.66
CA LEU A 91 -40.25 -37.69 -27.53
C LEU A 91 -40.59 -36.53 -26.58
N TRP A 92 -41.84 -36.05 -26.62
CA TRP A 92 -42.30 -34.96 -25.75
C TRP A 92 -42.28 -35.36 -24.26
N LEU A 93 -42.61 -36.61 -23.95
CA LEU A 93 -42.64 -37.12 -22.58
C LEU A 93 -41.22 -37.38 -22.08
N SER A 94 -40.33 -37.91 -22.92
CA SER A 94 -38.90 -38.06 -22.61
C SER A 94 -38.25 -36.73 -22.25
N ALA A 95 -38.54 -35.67 -23.02
CA ALA A 95 -38.01 -34.33 -22.75
C ALA A 95 -38.47 -33.80 -21.38
N LEU A 96 -39.74 -34.00 -21.02
CA LEU A 96 -40.27 -33.59 -19.71
C LEU A 96 -39.64 -34.38 -18.55
N VAL A 97 -39.44 -35.70 -18.71
CA VAL A 97 -38.84 -36.55 -17.67
C VAL A 97 -37.38 -36.18 -17.41
N ILE A 98 -36.58 -36.00 -18.47
CA ILE A 98 -35.17 -35.59 -18.33
C ILE A 98 -35.07 -34.19 -17.74
N SER A 99 -35.93 -33.25 -18.18
CA SER A 99 -35.99 -31.90 -17.62
C SER A 99 -36.32 -31.89 -16.12
N ALA A 100 -37.34 -32.66 -15.71
CA ALA A 100 -37.72 -32.79 -14.30
C ALA A 100 -36.58 -33.40 -13.47
N THR A 101 -35.90 -34.41 -13.99
CA THR A 101 -34.74 -35.04 -13.32
C THR A 101 -33.60 -34.04 -13.13
N LEU A 102 -33.26 -33.26 -14.15
CA LEU A 102 -32.24 -32.22 -14.06
C LEU A 102 -32.63 -31.11 -13.09
N LEU A 103 -33.90 -30.70 -13.06
CA LEU A 103 -34.42 -29.70 -12.12
C LEU A 103 -34.20 -30.14 -10.66
N VAL A 104 -34.49 -31.41 -10.35
CA VAL A 104 -34.26 -31.98 -9.02
C VAL A 104 -32.76 -31.99 -8.68
N LEU A 105 -31.90 -32.40 -9.60
CA LEU A 105 -30.45 -32.36 -9.39
C LEU A 105 -29.95 -30.93 -9.17
N ILE A 106 -30.42 -29.95 -9.95
CA ILE A 106 -30.09 -28.53 -9.77
C ILE A 106 -30.56 -28.04 -8.40
N ALA A 107 -31.75 -28.42 -7.95
CA ALA A 107 -32.26 -28.04 -6.64
C ALA A 107 -31.38 -28.60 -5.50
N ILE A 108 -30.98 -29.87 -5.59
CA ILE A 108 -30.10 -30.52 -4.60
C ILE A 108 -28.72 -29.86 -4.61
N CYS A 109 -28.08 -29.73 -5.77
CA CYS A 109 -26.77 -29.09 -5.91
C CYS A 109 -26.80 -27.62 -5.46
N GLY A 110 -27.87 -26.90 -5.79
CA GLY A 110 -28.10 -25.52 -5.36
C GLY A 110 -28.23 -25.41 -3.85
N LEU A 111 -28.98 -26.31 -3.21
CA LEU A 111 -29.12 -26.36 -1.75
C LEU A 111 -27.79 -26.69 -1.06
N VAL A 112 -27.05 -27.69 -1.55
CA VAL A 112 -25.73 -28.05 -1.01
C VAL A 112 -24.75 -26.89 -1.19
N THR A 113 -24.69 -26.30 -2.38
CA THR A 113 -23.83 -25.15 -2.66
C THR A 113 -24.20 -23.98 -1.76
N PHE A 114 -25.49 -23.68 -1.60
CA PHE A 114 -25.97 -22.59 -0.75
C PHE A 114 -25.63 -22.83 0.73
N THR A 115 -25.82 -24.03 1.24
CA THR A 115 -25.50 -24.35 2.64
C THR A 115 -23.99 -24.27 2.91
N LYS A 116 -23.15 -24.78 2.01
CA LYS A 116 -21.69 -24.67 2.10
C LYS A 116 -21.24 -23.22 1.94
N PHE A 117 -21.79 -22.50 0.97
CA PHE A 117 -21.49 -21.08 0.77
C PHE A 117 -21.87 -20.25 2.00
N LYS A 118 -23.04 -20.51 2.61
CA LYS A 118 -23.46 -19.87 3.85
C LYS A 118 -22.50 -20.14 5.01
N SER A 119 -21.92 -21.35 5.08
CA SER A 119 -20.87 -21.67 6.06
C SER A 119 -19.51 -21.00 5.76
N LEU A 120 -19.29 -20.55 4.52
CA LEU A 120 -18.13 -19.78 4.09
C LEU A 120 -18.38 -18.25 4.15
N LEU A 121 -19.60 -17.79 4.43
CA LEU A 121 -19.90 -16.38 4.66
C LEU A 121 -19.38 -15.76 5.98
N PRO A 122 -18.82 -16.47 6.99
CA PRO A 122 -18.04 -15.80 8.04
C PRO A 122 -16.63 -15.37 7.57
N LEU A 123 -16.26 -15.57 6.29
CA LEU A 123 -15.01 -15.04 5.70
C LEU A 123 -14.98 -13.51 5.60
N LEU A 124 -16.11 -12.84 5.81
CA LEU A 124 -16.11 -11.41 6.14
C LEU A 124 -15.95 -11.30 7.65
N PRO A 125 -14.73 -11.03 8.18
CA PRO A 125 -14.54 -10.79 9.60
C PRO A 125 -15.31 -9.52 9.99
N GLU A 126 -16.57 -9.68 10.43
CA GLU A 126 -17.44 -8.56 10.80
C GLU A 126 -16.78 -7.64 11.81
N ASN A 127 -15.99 -8.21 12.73
CA ASN A 127 -15.25 -7.47 13.74
C ASN A 127 -14.07 -6.68 13.14
N ALA A 128 -13.33 -7.23 12.17
CA ALA A 128 -12.23 -6.51 11.52
C ALA A 128 -12.77 -5.37 10.63
N TRP A 129 -13.86 -5.62 9.91
CA TRP A 129 -14.53 -4.58 9.13
C TRP A 129 -15.18 -3.51 10.01
N ARG A 130 -15.67 -3.87 11.20
CA ARG A 130 -16.16 -2.93 12.20
C ARG A 130 -15.03 -2.07 12.77
N GLY A 131 -13.88 -2.67 13.10
CA GLY A 131 -12.69 -1.95 13.57
C GLY A 131 -12.20 -0.93 12.55
N ILE A 132 -12.04 -1.34 11.29
CA ILE A 132 -11.61 -0.42 10.21
C ILE A 132 -12.59 0.75 10.05
N ARG A 133 -13.90 0.51 10.08
CA ARG A 133 -14.90 1.59 9.99
C ARG A 133 -14.92 2.50 11.22
N HIS A 134 -14.68 1.94 12.40
CA HIS A 134 -14.56 2.69 13.64
C HIS A 134 -13.34 3.61 13.61
N ASP A 135 -12.19 3.09 13.19
CA ASP A 135 -10.95 3.86 13.10
C ASP A 135 -11.06 4.96 12.03
N LEU A 136 -11.68 4.66 10.88
CA LEU A 136 -11.98 5.67 9.85
C LEU A 136 -12.98 6.73 10.33
N GLY A 137 -13.97 6.33 11.13
CA GLY A 137 -14.95 7.23 11.74
C GLY A 137 -14.29 8.21 12.69
N ILE A 138 -13.42 7.72 13.59
CA ILE A 138 -12.64 8.56 14.50
C ILE A 138 -11.68 9.47 13.73
N LEU A 139 -11.02 8.97 12.67
CA LEU A 139 -10.14 9.80 11.85
C LEU A 139 -10.88 10.94 11.13
N ARG A 140 -12.18 10.76 10.85
CA ARG A 140 -12.99 11.72 10.09
C ARG A 140 -13.79 12.67 10.96
N GLU A 141 -14.41 12.16 12.02
CA GLU A 141 -15.34 12.87 12.89
C GLU A 141 -14.74 13.16 14.28
N GLY A 142 -13.56 12.60 14.57
CA GLY A 142 -12.84 12.86 15.81
C GLY A 142 -13.58 12.31 17.02
N ARG A 143 -13.71 13.14 18.05
CA ARG A 143 -14.35 12.81 19.34
C ARG A 143 -15.87 12.80 19.26
N ASP A 144 -16.43 13.39 18.22
CA ASP A 144 -17.88 13.42 17.98
C ASP A 144 -18.37 12.16 17.27
N PHE A 145 -17.45 11.25 16.91
CA PHE A 145 -17.78 9.97 16.31
C PHE A 145 -18.57 9.09 17.30
N ASP A 146 -19.81 8.78 16.94
CA ASP A 146 -20.65 7.87 17.72
C ASP A 146 -20.50 6.42 17.21
N PRO A 147 -19.92 5.49 17.99
CA PRO A 147 -19.76 4.09 17.61
C PRO A 147 -21.10 3.35 17.46
N SER A 148 -22.20 3.90 17.98
CA SER A 148 -23.54 3.30 17.85
C SER A 148 -24.03 3.28 16.39
N THR A 149 -23.50 4.16 15.53
CA THR A 149 -23.80 4.23 14.09
C THR A 149 -23.32 2.99 13.31
N LEU A 150 -22.33 2.26 13.83
CA LEU A 150 -21.80 1.05 13.19
C LEU A 150 -22.64 -0.20 13.44
N LEU A 151 -23.58 -0.14 14.38
CA LEU A 151 -24.48 -1.24 14.70
C LEU A 151 -25.55 -1.36 13.62
N PRO A 152 -25.92 -2.59 13.21
CA PRO A 152 -27.00 -2.79 12.25
C PRO A 152 -28.31 -2.25 12.84
N LYS A 153 -28.75 -1.07 12.35
CA LYS A 153 -30.02 -0.46 12.74
C LYS A 153 -31.16 -1.44 12.41
N LYS A 154 -31.91 -1.89 13.43
CA LYS A 154 -33.12 -2.71 13.23
C LYS A 154 -34.24 -1.81 12.70
N LEU A 155 -34.19 -1.52 11.41
CA LEU A 155 -35.16 -0.68 10.73
C LEU A 155 -36.53 -1.37 10.62
N SER A 156 -37.59 -0.63 10.92
CA SER A 156 -38.97 -0.99 10.60
C SER A 156 -39.14 -1.18 9.08
N LYS A 157 -40.14 -1.96 8.66
CA LYS A 157 -40.39 -2.25 7.22
C LYS A 157 -40.55 -0.98 6.39
N GLU A 158 -41.13 0.07 6.96
CA GLU A 158 -41.33 1.36 6.30
C GLU A 158 -40.03 2.14 6.15
N GLU A 159 -39.20 2.18 7.21
CA GLU A 159 -37.89 2.81 7.16
C GLU A 159 -36.93 2.10 6.19
N LYS A 160 -37.03 0.76 6.06
CA LYS A 160 -36.26 0.01 5.04
C LYS A 160 -36.66 0.36 3.61
N LYS A 161 -37.96 0.60 3.37
CA LYS A 161 -38.45 1.04 2.06
C LYS A 161 -37.95 2.45 1.74
N ALA A 162 -38.06 3.38 2.69
CA ALA A 162 -37.53 4.73 2.53
C ALA A 162 -36.01 4.71 2.28
N GLN A 163 -35.24 3.94 3.05
CA GLN A 163 -33.79 3.83 2.88
C GLN A 163 -33.40 3.23 1.52
N LYS A 164 -34.14 2.22 1.03
CA LYS A 164 -33.93 1.69 -0.32
C LYS A 164 -34.19 2.74 -1.39
N MET A 165 -35.29 3.48 -1.31
CA MET A 165 -35.58 4.54 -2.28
C MET A 165 -34.53 5.66 -2.24
N HIS A 166 -34.06 6.06 -1.06
CA HIS A 166 -32.96 7.02 -0.94
C HIS A 166 -31.63 6.46 -1.47
N ALA A 167 -31.33 5.18 -1.25
CA ALA A 167 -30.13 4.54 -1.78
C ALA A 167 -30.18 4.40 -3.30
N GLU A 168 -31.34 4.06 -3.87
CA GLU A 168 -31.56 3.99 -5.32
C GLU A 168 -31.47 5.37 -5.96
N ALA A 169 -32.05 6.41 -5.34
CA ALA A 169 -31.93 7.79 -5.78
C ALA A 169 -30.47 8.30 -5.69
N ALA A 170 -29.76 8.02 -4.59
CA ALA A 170 -28.36 8.39 -4.42
C ALA A 170 -27.44 7.61 -5.38
N ALA A 171 -27.73 6.34 -5.66
CA ALA A 171 -26.99 5.56 -6.65
C ALA A 171 -27.22 6.08 -8.07
N ALA A 172 -28.45 6.49 -8.41
CA ALA A 172 -28.76 7.12 -9.69
C ALA A 172 -28.03 8.46 -9.83
N GLN A 173 -28.04 9.30 -8.78
CA GLN A 173 -27.31 10.57 -8.75
C GLN A 173 -25.79 10.36 -8.85
N ALA A 174 -25.22 9.42 -8.10
CA ALA A 174 -23.80 9.12 -8.16
C ALA A 174 -23.38 8.54 -9.51
N LYS A 175 -24.25 7.77 -10.17
CA LYS A 175 -24.01 7.27 -11.52
C LYS A 175 -24.04 8.41 -12.53
N ALA A 176 -25.04 9.30 -12.45
CA ALA A 176 -25.13 10.50 -13.29
C ALA A 176 -23.93 11.44 -13.07
N GLU A 177 -23.47 11.63 -11.82
CA GLU A 177 -22.30 12.45 -11.50
C GLU A 177 -21.00 11.79 -11.98
N ARG A 178 -20.87 10.46 -11.89
CA ARG A 178 -19.72 9.73 -12.46
C ARG A 178 -19.71 9.77 -13.97
N GLU A 179 -20.87 9.68 -14.61
CA GLU A 179 -21.02 9.80 -16.06
C GLU A 179 -20.73 11.24 -16.52
N ALA A 180 -21.18 12.25 -15.77
CA ALA A 180 -20.85 13.65 -16.00
C ALA A 180 -19.35 13.93 -15.80
N LYS A 181 -18.76 13.44 -14.71
CA LYS A 181 -17.31 13.55 -14.45
C LYS A 181 -16.46 12.73 -15.44
N ALA A 182 -16.98 11.62 -15.96
CA ALA A 182 -16.34 10.84 -17.02
C ALA A 182 -16.50 11.49 -18.41
N ALA A 183 -17.53 12.31 -18.61
CA ALA A 183 -17.69 13.14 -19.80
C ALA A 183 -16.84 14.43 -19.74
N GLU A 184 -16.58 14.96 -18.54
CA GLU A 184 -15.71 16.12 -18.32
C GLU A 184 -14.22 15.77 -18.25
N LEU A 185 -13.86 14.58 -17.73
CA LEU A 185 -12.51 14.05 -17.88
C LEU A 185 -12.32 13.65 -19.35
N GLY A 186 -11.62 14.50 -20.11
CA GLY A 186 -11.18 14.23 -21.47
C GLY A 186 -10.44 12.90 -21.63
N PRO A 187 -10.02 12.56 -22.86
CA PRO A 187 -9.45 11.26 -23.21
C PRO A 187 -8.34 10.85 -22.23
N LYS A 188 -8.46 9.62 -21.70
CA LYS A 188 -7.50 9.04 -20.75
C LYS A 188 -6.08 9.17 -21.30
N ALA A 189 -5.16 9.66 -20.46
CA ALA A 189 -3.78 9.95 -20.81
C ALA A 189 -3.13 8.78 -21.58
N ASN A 190 -2.52 9.10 -22.71
CA ASN A 190 -1.92 8.14 -23.63
C ASN A 190 -0.63 7.56 -23.00
N GLU A 191 -0.31 6.29 -23.26
CA GLU A 191 0.84 5.58 -22.69
C GLU A 191 2.16 6.36 -22.88
N HIS A 192 2.31 7.01 -24.03
CA HIS A 192 3.46 7.85 -24.35
C HIS A 192 3.62 9.05 -23.42
N GLU A 193 2.51 9.66 -22.99
CA GLU A 193 2.52 10.79 -22.06
C GLU A 193 2.91 10.35 -20.64
N LEU A 194 2.51 9.12 -20.24
CA LEU A 194 2.92 8.54 -18.95
C LEU A 194 4.43 8.23 -18.95
N ILE A 195 4.96 7.71 -20.07
CA ILE A 195 6.39 7.42 -20.22
C ILE A 195 7.20 8.72 -20.14
N GLU A 196 6.75 9.76 -20.84
CA GLU A 196 7.42 11.06 -20.87
C GLU A 196 7.47 11.70 -19.48
N ARG A 197 6.33 11.75 -18.77
CA ARG A 197 6.27 12.23 -17.37
C ARG A 197 7.18 11.45 -16.44
N THR A 198 7.34 10.15 -16.66
CA THR A 198 8.22 9.31 -15.84
C THR A 198 9.69 9.62 -16.13
N ASN A 199 10.04 9.87 -17.38
CA ASN A 199 11.39 10.27 -17.76
C ASN A 199 11.76 11.66 -17.21
N THR A 200 10.85 12.64 -17.29
CA THR A 200 11.07 13.96 -16.69
C THR A 200 11.28 13.88 -15.17
N ARG A 201 10.56 12.99 -14.47
CA ARG A 201 10.80 12.74 -13.04
C ARG A 201 12.18 12.15 -12.79
N ARG A 202 12.63 11.21 -13.61
CA ARG A 202 13.97 10.59 -13.47
C ARG A 202 15.09 11.61 -13.68
N GLU A 203 14.94 12.50 -14.65
CA GLU A 203 15.88 13.60 -14.89
C GLU A 203 15.93 14.56 -13.70
N HIS A 204 14.77 14.93 -13.15
CA HIS A 204 14.69 15.79 -11.97
C HIS A 204 15.29 15.14 -10.72
N LEU A 205 15.12 13.82 -10.53
CA LEU A 205 15.76 13.10 -9.44
C LEU A 205 17.28 12.98 -9.62
N ALA A 206 17.75 12.87 -10.86
CA ALA A 206 19.17 12.87 -11.16
C ALA A 206 19.81 14.22 -10.84
N SER A 207 19.16 15.34 -11.18
CA SER A 207 19.67 16.68 -10.83
C SER A 207 19.70 16.90 -9.32
N LEU A 208 18.65 16.47 -8.60
CA LEU A 208 18.63 16.56 -7.13
C LEU A 208 19.71 15.71 -6.47
N ARG A 209 20.02 14.53 -7.03
CA ARG A 209 21.12 13.70 -6.55
C ARG A 209 22.47 14.41 -6.71
N GLU A 210 22.68 15.07 -7.84
CA GLU A 210 23.94 15.78 -8.10
C GLU A 210 24.09 16.98 -7.15
N GLU A 211 23.01 17.73 -6.94
CA GLU A 211 22.95 18.83 -5.96
C GLU A 211 23.21 18.33 -4.53
N LEU A 212 22.69 17.15 -4.16
CA LEU A 212 22.97 16.52 -2.87
C LEU A 212 24.42 16.01 -2.76
N LEU A 213 25.04 15.55 -3.85
CA LEU A 213 26.45 15.18 -3.87
C LEU A 213 27.36 16.41 -3.75
N GLU A 214 26.97 17.51 -4.37
CA GLU A 214 27.63 18.82 -4.25
C GLU A 214 27.53 19.35 -2.82
N GLN A 215 26.36 19.26 -2.19
CA GLN A 215 26.17 19.58 -0.76
C GLN A 215 26.94 18.61 0.15
N ALA A 216 27.11 17.34 -0.24
CA ALA A 216 27.91 16.39 0.51
C ALA A 216 29.42 16.72 0.46
N HIS A 217 29.89 17.49 -0.53
CA HIS A 217 31.28 17.98 -0.56
C HIS A 217 31.55 19.07 0.49
N VAL A 218 30.54 19.79 0.97
CA VAL A 218 30.63 20.69 2.16
C VAL A 218 30.96 19.88 3.43
N LYS A 219 30.69 18.58 3.45
CA LYS A 219 31.05 17.66 4.54
C LYS A 219 32.56 17.43 4.66
N LYS A 220 33.38 17.73 3.64
CA LYS A 220 34.85 17.76 3.82
C LYS A 220 35.29 18.87 4.79
N GLN A 221 34.52 19.96 4.88
CA GLN A 221 34.73 21.03 5.85
C GLN A 221 34.36 20.58 7.27
N THR A 222 33.35 19.72 7.43
CA THR A 222 33.03 19.10 8.74
C THR A 222 34.10 18.11 9.21
N GLY A 223 34.80 17.43 8.28
CA GLY A 223 35.96 16.59 8.61
C GLY A 223 37.12 17.38 9.20
N TYR A 224 37.39 18.57 8.65
CA TYR A 224 38.40 19.48 9.17
C TYR A 224 38.05 20.01 10.56
N LEU A 225 36.78 20.36 10.81
CA LEU A 225 36.31 20.76 12.14
C LEU A 225 36.31 19.61 13.16
N LEU A 226 35.97 18.40 12.71
CA LEU A 226 36.01 17.20 13.54
C LEU A 226 37.45 16.85 13.91
N ASP A 227 38.40 16.97 12.98
CA ASP A 227 39.82 16.76 13.26
C ASP A 227 40.38 17.85 14.19
N GLN A 228 40.00 19.11 14.02
CA GLN A 228 40.36 20.17 14.98
C GLN A 228 39.77 19.92 16.36
N ALA A 229 38.51 19.47 16.44
CA ALA A 229 37.88 19.09 17.70
C ALA A 229 38.58 17.88 18.35
N LYS A 230 39.01 16.90 17.54
CA LYS A 230 39.72 15.70 18.01
C LYS A 230 41.13 16.03 18.51
N VAL A 231 41.83 16.94 17.84
CA VAL A 231 43.14 17.43 18.27
C VAL A 231 43.02 18.25 19.56
N LYS A 232 42.00 19.11 19.66
CA LYS A 232 41.72 19.90 20.88
C LYS A 232 41.27 19.03 22.05
N ALA A 233 40.46 18.00 21.79
CA ALA A 233 40.05 17.02 22.79
C ALA A 233 41.23 16.14 23.24
N LYS A 234 42.12 15.76 22.32
CA LYS A 234 43.32 14.98 22.66
C LYS A 234 44.30 15.80 23.50
N SER A 235 44.44 17.10 23.23
CA SER A 235 45.33 17.98 24.00
C SER A 235 44.77 18.34 25.37
N THR A 236 43.46 18.48 25.52
CA THR A 236 42.82 18.64 26.85
C THR A 236 42.84 17.34 27.64
N LEU A 237 42.67 16.18 27.00
CA LEU A 237 42.77 14.87 27.65
C LEU A 237 44.20 14.54 28.09
N SER A 238 45.22 14.93 27.32
CA SER A 238 46.62 14.74 27.72
C SER A 238 47.06 15.70 28.82
N SER A 239 46.45 16.89 28.94
CA SER A 239 46.74 17.84 30.01
C SER A 239 45.96 17.60 31.30
N THR A 240 44.95 16.72 31.28
CA THR A 240 44.21 16.25 32.48
C THR A 240 44.51 14.81 32.87
N ALA A 241 45.64 14.25 32.41
CA ALA A 241 46.14 12.92 32.78
C ALA A 241 46.63 12.80 34.25
N GLY A 242 46.00 13.52 35.18
CA GLY A 242 46.28 13.49 36.61
C GLY A 242 45.05 13.63 37.50
N GLY A 243 43.84 13.30 37.03
CA GLY A 243 42.61 13.48 37.81
C GLY A 243 41.52 12.41 37.58
N PRO A 244 40.50 12.34 38.46
CA PRO A 244 39.69 11.16 38.83
C PRO A 244 38.69 10.65 37.76
N MET A 245 38.86 10.99 36.49
CA MET A 245 37.98 10.52 35.40
C MET A 245 38.35 9.13 34.84
N ALA A 246 39.52 8.57 35.19
CA ALA A 246 39.88 7.22 34.76
C ALA A 246 38.95 6.14 35.37
N GLN A 247 38.39 6.38 36.55
CA GLN A 247 37.45 5.46 37.20
C GLN A 247 36.06 5.41 36.54
N GLY A 248 35.60 6.53 35.94
CA GLY A 248 34.28 6.58 35.30
C GLY A 248 34.16 5.73 34.03
N ILE A 249 35.27 5.55 33.31
CA ILE A 249 35.31 4.81 32.04
C ILE A 249 35.23 3.29 32.26
N GLU A 250 35.77 2.76 33.36
CA GLU A 250 35.65 1.33 33.68
C GLU A 250 34.23 0.93 34.11
N THR A 251 33.52 1.81 34.83
CA THR A 251 32.14 1.56 35.27
C THR A 251 31.13 1.54 34.11
N VAL A 252 31.36 2.31 33.05
CA VAL A 252 30.50 2.29 31.85
C VAL A 252 30.73 1.02 31.03
N LYS A 253 31.98 0.54 30.96
CA LYS A 253 32.37 -0.66 30.18
C LYS A 253 31.82 -1.97 30.76
N THR A 254 31.55 -2.02 32.06
CA THR A 254 30.93 -3.19 32.73
C THR A 254 29.41 -3.24 32.57
N ARG A 255 28.74 -2.08 32.44
CA ARG A 255 27.27 -2.00 32.31
C ARG A 255 26.73 -2.35 30.92
N TRP A 256 27.56 -2.28 29.88
CA TRP A 256 27.13 -2.44 28.47
C TRP A 256 27.34 -3.85 27.89
N LYS A 257 27.87 -4.80 28.67
CA LYS A 257 28.06 -6.20 28.26
C LYS A 257 26.79 -6.97 27.86
N PRO A 258 25.59 -6.76 28.45
CA PRO A 258 24.39 -7.49 28.01
C PRO A 258 23.75 -6.94 26.71
N LEU A 259 24.17 -5.76 26.21
CA LEU A 259 23.61 -5.16 24.99
C LEU A 259 24.39 -5.51 23.71
N SER A 260 25.60 -6.09 23.82
CA SER A 260 26.38 -6.51 22.65
C SER A 260 25.77 -7.73 21.92
N VAL A 261 24.90 -8.49 22.59
CA VAL A 261 24.16 -9.61 21.99
C VAL A 261 23.14 -9.12 20.94
N PHE A 262 22.58 -7.92 21.09
CA PHE A 262 21.69 -7.33 20.08
C PHE A 262 22.43 -6.77 18.87
N ALA A 263 23.67 -6.28 19.03
CA ALA A 263 24.47 -5.76 17.92
C ALA A 263 24.94 -6.87 16.95
N VAL A 264 25.14 -8.10 17.45
CA VAL A 264 25.48 -9.27 16.62
C VAL A 264 24.26 -9.81 15.84
N SER A 265 23.04 -9.62 16.37
CA SER A 265 21.80 -9.99 15.67
C SER A 265 21.50 -9.08 14.47
N ALA A 266 21.80 -7.78 14.58
CA ALA A 266 21.56 -6.81 13.51
C ALA A 266 22.44 -7.06 12.28
N THR A 267 23.71 -7.46 12.47
CA THR A 267 24.62 -7.76 11.33
C THR A 267 24.22 -9.05 10.61
N ALA A 268 23.72 -10.06 11.33
CA ALA A 268 23.18 -11.29 10.73
C ALA A 268 21.90 -11.05 9.92
N CYS A 269 21.00 -10.17 10.39
CA CYS A 269 19.77 -9.80 9.68
C CYS A 269 20.07 -9.06 8.36
N VAL A 270 21.06 -8.17 8.37
CA VAL A 270 21.50 -7.42 7.17
C VAL A 270 22.13 -8.35 6.12
N LEU A 271 22.87 -9.39 6.55
CA LEU A 271 23.46 -10.37 5.63
C LEU A 271 22.41 -11.30 5.01
N LEU A 272 21.38 -11.70 5.76
CA LEU A 272 20.27 -12.51 5.23
C LEU A 272 19.38 -11.71 4.26
N LEU A 273 19.11 -10.44 4.55
CA LEU A 273 18.43 -9.54 3.61
C LEU A 273 19.24 -9.37 2.32
N ARG A 274 20.56 -9.18 2.41
CA ARG A 274 21.43 -9.08 1.23
C ARG A 274 21.45 -10.34 0.38
N LYS A 275 21.24 -11.53 0.97
CA LYS A 275 21.21 -12.80 0.25
C LYS A 275 19.84 -13.06 -0.42
N LEU A 276 18.75 -12.50 0.12
CA LEU A 276 17.40 -12.64 -0.42
C LEU A 276 17.16 -11.77 -1.67
N PHE A 277 17.82 -10.61 -1.75
CA PHE A 277 17.72 -9.68 -2.89
C PHE A 277 18.76 -9.91 -3.99
N LYS A 278 19.59 -10.96 -3.86
CA LYS A 278 20.50 -11.39 -4.91
C LYS A 278 19.85 -12.55 -5.68
N LYS A 279 19.03 -12.20 -6.66
CA LYS A 279 18.60 -13.10 -7.75
C LYS A 279 18.91 -12.43 -9.08
#